data_AF-A0A645IDE6-F1
#
_entry.id   AF-A0A645IDE6-F1
#
_cell.length_a   1.000
_cell.length_b   1.000
_cell.length_c   1.000
_cell.angle_alpha   90.00
_cell.angle_beta   90.00
_cell.angle_gamma   90.00
#
_symmetry.space_group_name_H-M   'P 1'
#
loop_
_entity.id
_entity.type
_entity.pdbx_description
1 polymer ?
#
loop_
_entity_poly.entity_id
_entity_poly.type
_entity_poly.pdbx_seq_one_letter_code
_entity_poly.pdbx_strand_id
1 'polypeptide(L)' 'MNYQIRRAIENYIQSNGKQNTRDVIALFAKRFNTTKQRISGNISCMKCHEQSIDIIPNKPHSIMY' A
#
# COMPACT_ATOMS: atom_id res chain seq x y z
N MET A 1 -1.38 -9.94 12.31
CA MET A 1 -0.35 -9.56 11.33
C MET A 1 -0.85 -8.59 10.25
N ASN A 2 -1.86 -8.94 9.43
CA ASN A 2 -2.39 -8.01 8.40
C ASN A 2 -2.93 -6.69 8.98
N TYR A 3 -3.63 -6.74 10.12
CA TYR A 3 -4.09 -5.53 10.81
C TYR A 3 -2.94 -4.58 11.21
N GLN A 4 -1.83 -5.12 11.72
CA GLN A 4 -0.64 -4.33 12.08
C GLN A 4 0.03 -3.71 10.84
N ILE A 5 0.06 -4.45 9.72
CA ILE A 5 0.55 -3.94 8.43
C ILE A 5 -0.32 -2.77 7.98
N ARG A 6 -1.66 -2.91 8.02
CA ARG A 6 -2.60 -1.86 7.62
C ARG A 6 -2.43 -0.59 8.47
N ARG A 7 -2.41 -0.75 9.80
CA ARG A 7 -2.17 0.36 10.74
C ARG A 7 -0.84 1.08 10.51
N ALA A 8 0.23 0.33 10.24
CA ALA A 8 1.53 0.94 9.99
C ALA A 8 1.56 1.72 8.65
N ILE A 9 0.90 1.19 7.62
CA ILE A 9 0.77 1.85 6.31
C ILE A 9 -0.08 3.12 6.43
N GLU A 10 -1.21 3.05 7.13
CA GLU A 10 -2.10 4.18 7.40
C GLU A 10 -1.36 5.32 8.10
N ASN A 11 -0.71 5.03 9.24
CA ASN A 11 0.06 6.03 9.99
C ASN A 11 1.18 6.65 9.15
N TYR A 12 1.84 5.85 8.31
CA TYR A 12 2.91 6.33 7.44
C TYR A 12 2.40 7.31 6.38
N ILE A 13 1.27 7.00 5.74
CA ILE A 13 0.65 7.86 4.72
C ILE A 13 0.08 9.12 5.36
N GLN A 14 -0.54 9.02 6.54
CA GLN A 14 -1.04 10.20 7.25
C GLN A 14 0.10 11.15 7.65
N SER A 15 1.25 10.63 8.06
CA SER A 15 2.39 11.45 8.51
C SER A 15 3.22 12.03 7.35
N ASN A 16 3.30 11.33 6.22
CA ASN A 16 4.17 11.71 5.08
C ASN A 16 3.38 12.19 3.86
N GLY A 17 2.06 12.28 3.96
CA GLY A 17 1.17 12.60 2.84
C GLY A 17 1.06 11.46 1.81
N LYS A 18 0.57 11.80 0.61
CA LYS A 18 0.37 10.82 -0.47
C LYS A 18 1.70 10.24 -0.94
N GLN A 19 1.80 8.92 -0.93
CA GLN A 19 3.01 8.20 -1.33
C GLN A 19 2.76 7.31 -2.55
N ASN A 20 3.83 7.00 -3.27
CA ASN A 20 3.80 6.05 -4.38
C ASN A 20 3.59 4.62 -3.87
N THR A 21 2.61 3.93 -4.47
CA THR A 21 2.26 2.56 -4.06
C THR A 21 3.46 1.60 -4.11
N ARG A 22 4.33 1.70 -5.13
CA ARG A 22 5.51 0.83 -5.29
C ARG A 22 6.53 0.99 -4.16
N ASP A 23 6.77 2.23 -3.73
CA ASP A 23 7.76 2.53 -2.70
C ASP A 23 7.26 2.06 -1.33
N VAL A 24 5.97 2.31 -1.03
CA VAL A 24 5.31 1.80 0.17
C VAL A 24 5.37 0.27 0.22
N ILE A 25 5.07 -0.42 -0.89
CA ILE A 25 5.17 -1.89 -0.95
C ILE A 25 6.59 -2.36 -0.65
N ALA A 26 7.60 -1.76 -1.28
CA ALA A 26 9.00 -2.18 -1.10
C ALA A 26 9.50 -1.94 0.32
N LEU A 27 9.17 -0.78 0.91
CA LEU A 27 9.53 -0.40 2.27
C LEU A 27 8.92 -1.36 3.29
N PHE A 28 7.62 -1.58 3.21
CA PHE A 28 6.91 -2.41 4.18
C PHE A 28 7.13 -3.91 4.00
N ALA A 29 7.44 -4.37 2.78
CA ALA A 29 7.85 -5.75 2.55
C ALA A 29 9.16 -6.07 3.30
N LYS A 30 10.14 -5.16 3.23
CA LYS A 30 11.39 -5.29 3.99
C LYS A 30 11.15 -5.18 5.50
N ARG A 31 10.38 -4.17 5.93
CA ARG A 31 10.11 -3.90 7.35
C ARG A 31 9.40 -5.05 8.07
N PHE A 32 8.45 -5.70 7.40
CA PHE A 32 7.67 -6.80 7.97
C PHE A 32 8.19 -8.19 7.59
N ASN A 33 9.36 -8.26 6.94
CA ASN A 33 9.94 -9.51 6.41
C ASN A 33 8.90 -10.37 5.67
N THR A 34 8.17 -9.75 4.73
CA THR A 34 7.05 -10.39 4.04
C THR A 34 7.06 -10.10 2.55
N THR A 35 6.23 -10.81 1.79
CA THR A 35 6.19 -10.66 0.33
C THR A 35 5.55 -9.34 -0.07
N LYS A 36 6.08 -8.74 -1.14
CA LYS A 36 5.50 -7.54 -1.77
C LYS A 36 4.02 -7.74 -2.12
N GLN A 37 3.64 -8.96 -2.53
CA GLN A 37 2.27 -9.31 -2.86
C GLN A 37 1.33 -9.25 -1.65
N ARG A 38 1.78 -9.67 -0.46
CA ARG A 38 0.99 -9.55 0.77
C ARG A 38 0.78 -8.08 1.18
N ILE A 39 1.80 -7.23 1.02
CA ILE A 39 1.64 -5.79 1.25
C ILE A 39 0.70 -5.16 0.23
N SER A 40 0.86 -5.50 -1.06
CA SER A 40 -0.01 -5.04 -2.15
C SER A 40 -1.48 -5.41 -1.91
N GLY A 41 -1.76 -6.62 -1.44
CA GLY A 41 -3.13 -7.05 -1.11
C GLY A 41 -3.73 -6.27 0.04
N ASN A 42 -2.96 -5.98 1.09
CA ASN A 42 -3.43 -5.13 2.19
C ASN A 42 -3.70 -3.70 1.73
N ILE A 43 -2.82 -3.11 0.92
CA ILE A 43 -3.01 -1.79 0.35
C ILE A 43 -4.27 -1.73 -0.53
N SER A 44 -4.49 -2.74 -1.37
CA SER A 44 -5.69 -2.83 -2.21
C SER A 44 -6.97 -2.91 -1.36
N CYS A 45 -6.93 -3.67 -0.26
CA CYS A 45 -8.04 -3.76 0.68
C CYS A 45 -8.33 -2.40 1.35
N MET A 46 -7.28 -1.73 1.85
CA MET A 46 -7.40 -0.42 2.49
C MET A 46 -7.92 0.66 1.53
N LYS A 47 -7.49 0.63 0.26
CA LYS A 47 -7.92 1.60 -0.76
C LYS A 47 -9.34 1.34 -1.26
N CYS A 48 -9.66 0.10 -1.63
CA CYS A 48 -10.92 -0.20 -2.32
C CYS A 48 -12.08 -0.50 -1.37
N HIS A 49 -11.81 -1.14 -0.22
CA HIS A 49 -12.86 -1.56 0.71
C HIS A 49 -12.98 -0.65 1.92
N GLU A 50 -11.86 -0.28 2.54
CA GLU A 50 -11.87 0.54 3.77
C GLU A 50 -11.81 2.05 3.49
N GLN A 51 -11.36 2.46 2.29
CA GLN A 51 -11.11 3.85 1.90
C GLN A 51 -10.25 4.63 2.92
N SER A 52 -9.38 3.92 3.65
CA SER A 52 -8.62 4.44 4.80
C SER A 52 -7.32 5.14 4.41
N ILE A 53 -6.88 5.02 3.16
CA ILE A 53 -5.62 5.59 2.67
C ILE A 53 -5.75 6.27 1.32
N ASP A 54 -5.01 7.38 1.16
CA ASP A 54 -4.87 8.09 -0.11
C ASP A 54 -3.45 7.90 -0.67
N ILE A 55 -3.33 7.02 -1.65
CA ILE A 55 -2.07 6.63 -2.29
C ILE A 55 -2.13 6.81 -3.79
N ILE A 56 -0.98 7.21 -4.36
CA ILE A 56 -0.81 7.35 -5.81
C ILE A 56 -0.80 5.94 -6.40
N PRO A 57 -1.87 5.53 -7.12
CA PRO A 57 -1.95 4.19 -7.67
C PRO A 57 -0.82 3.97 -8.65
N ASN A 58 -0.18 2.81 -8.55
CA ASN A 58 0.66 2.34 -9.63
C ASN A 58 -0.26 1.84 -10.77
N LYS A 59 -0.86 2.76 -11.54
CA LYS A 59 -1.47 2.38 -12.82
C LYS A 59 -0.31 2.05 -13.75
N PRO A 60 -0.07 0.77 -14.14
CA PRO A 60 0.60 0.56 -15.41
C PRO A 60 -0.29 1.23 -16.45
N HIS A 61 0.29 1.94 -17.41
CA HIS A 61 -0.46 2.43 -18.55
C HIS A 61 -1.30 1.26 -19.08
N SER A 62 -2.62 1.30 -18.90
CA SER A 62 -3.53 0.39 -19.59
C SER A 62 -3.43 0.76 -21.06
N ILE A 63 -2.54 0.11 -21.78
CA ILE A 63 -2.61 0.04 -23.23
C ILE A 63 -3.87 -0.79 -23.48
N MET A 64 -4.98 -0.12 -23.78
CA MET A 64 -6.16 -0.74 -24.39
C MET A 64 -5.67 -1.47 -25.65
N TYR A 65 -5.80 -2.79 -25.65
CA TYR A 65 -5.75 -3.59 -26.87
C TYR A 65 -7.15 -3.63 -27.48
#